data_AF-A0A9D8IY63-F1
#
_entry.id   AF-A0A9D8IY63-F1
#
_cell.length_a   1.000
_cell.length_b   1.000
_cell.length_c   1.000
_cell.angle_alpha   90.00
_cell.angle_beta   90.00
_cell.angle_gamma   90.00
#
_symmetry.space_group_name_H-M   'P 1'
#
loop_
_entity.id
_entity.type
_entity.pdbx_description
1 polymer ?
#
loop_
_entity_poly.entity_id
_entity_poly.type
_entity_poly.pdbx_seq_one_letter_code
_entity_poly.pdbx_strand_id
1 'polypeptide(L)' 'MTQFDHVSVVKKANVYFDGKCVSHTVILSDGSRKTVGVLMPSTLNFS' A
#
# COMPACT_ATOMS: atom_id res chain seq x y z
N MET A 1 8.30 -11.29 10.76
CA MET A 1 7.89 -9.90 11.03
C MET A 1 6.53 -9.68 10.38
N THR A 2 5.50 -9.34 11.16
CA THR A 2 4.10 -9.31 10.71
C THR A 2 3.48 -7.91 10.70
N GLN A 3 4.19 -6.89 11.20
CA GLN A 3 3.69 -5.52 11.33
C GLN A 3 4.80 -4.48 11.18
N PHE A 4 4.39 -3.22 10.97
CA PHE A 4 5.25 -2.04 11.05
C PHE A 4 4.77 -1.15 12.20
N ASP A 5 5.66 -0.85 13.14
CA ASP A 5 5.38 0.02 14.29
C ASP A 5 5.99 1.41 14.08
N HIS A 6 5.42 2.43 14.73
CA HIS A 6 5.92 3.82 14.70
C HIS A 6 6.01 4.41 13.28
N VAL A 7 5.00 4.16 12.45
CA VAL A 7 4.92 4.64 11.07
C VAL A 7 3.81 5.66 10.88
N SER A 8 3.96 6.51 9.86
CA SER A 8 2.87 7.38 9.38
C SER A 8 2.19 6.75 8.18
N VAL A 9 0.86 6.63 8.21
CA VAL A 9 0.07 6.12 7.08
C VAL A 9 -0.63 7.28 6.38
N VAL A 10 -0.40 7.43 5.07
CA VAL A 10 -1.13 8.39 4.25
C VAL A 10 -2.57 7.90 4.11
N LYS A 11 -3.53 8.70 4.60
CA LYS A 11 -4.96 8.35 4.66
C LYS A 11 -5.59 8.11 3.30
N LYS A 12 -5.10 8.80 2.26
CA LYS A 12 -5.65 8.66 0.91
C LYS A 12 -5.16 7.35 0.29
N ALA A 13 -6.11 6.48 -0.04
CA ALA A 13 -5.85 5.24 -0.75
C ALA A 13 -5.48 5.51 -2.23
N ASN A 14 -4.62 4.64 -2.77
CA ASN A 14 -4.45 4.47 -4.21
C ASN A 14 -5.31 3.28 -4.64
N VAL A 15 -6.23 3.49 -5.57
CA VAL A 15 -7.19 2.48 -6.04
C VAL A 15 -6.97 2.29 -7.53
N TYR A 16 -6.68 1.06 -7.93
CA TYR A 16 -6.42 0.67 -9.31
C TYR A 16 -7.30 -0.52 -9.71
N PHE A 17 -7.40 -0.75 -11.03
CA PHE A 17 -8.04 -1.93 -11.62
C PHE A 17 -9.46 -2.17 -11.08
N ASP A 18 -10.29 -1.12 -11.07
CA ASP A 18 -11.68 -1.19 -10.59
C ASP A 18 -11.80 -1.71 -9.14
N GLY A 19 -10.90 -1.24 -8.26
CA GLY A 19 -10.89 -1.65 -6.85
C GLY A 19 -10.19 -2.98 -6.56
N LYS A 20 -9.67 -3.67 -7.57
CA LYS A 20 -8.97 -4.95 -7.39
C LYS A 20 -7.56 -4.81 -6.80
N CYS A 21 -7.00 -3.61 -6.79
CA CYS A 21 -5.77 -3.29 -6.07
C CYS A 21 -5.97 -2.00 -5.28
N VAL A 22 -5.91 -2.10 -3.96
CA VAL A 22 -6.05 -0.95 -3.05
C VAL A 22 -4.82 -0.89 -2.16
N SER A 23 -4.14 0.26 -2.12
CA SER A 23 -2.94 0.43 -1.31
C SER A 23 -2.85 1.79 -0.63
N HIS A 24 -2.05 1.90 0.41
CA HIS A 24 -1.72 3.12 1.12
C HIS A 24 -0.20 3.27 1.23
N THR A 25 0.28 4.51 1.25
CA THR A 25 1.69 4.81 1.50
C THR A 25 1.97 4.82 2.99
N VAL A 26 2.98 4.07 3.39
CA VAL A 26 3.54 4.02 4.75
C VAL A 26 4.89 4.74 4.72
N ILE A 27 5.07 5.71 5.61
CA ILE A 27 6.33 6.45 5.78
C ILE A 27 6.98 5.95 7.07
N LEU A 28 8.18 5.38 6.95
CA LEU A 28 8.97 4.89 8.07
C LEU A 28 9.73 6.03 8.76
N SER A 29 10.29 5.76 9.93
CA SER A 29 11.02 6.75 10.74
C SER A 29 12.27 7.32 10.05
N ASP A 30 12.88 6.57 9.14
CA ASP A 30 14.00 7.01 8.30
C ASP A 30 13.56 7.86 7.09
N GLY A 31 12.25 8.13 6.95
CA GLY A 31 11.67 8.85 5.83
C GLY A 31 11.42 8.00 4.58
N SER A 32 11.81 6.71 4.59
CA SER A 32 11.55 5.81 3.48
C SER A 32 10.05 5.55 3.30
N ARG A 33 9.64 5.38 2.04
CA ARG A 33 8.25 5.13 1.67
C ARG A 33 8.07 3.67 1.27
N LYS A 34 7.08 3.02 1.86
CA LYS A 34 6.62 1.68 1.49
C LYS A 34 5.15 1.71 1.12
N THR A 35 4.70 0.66 0.43
CA THR A 35 3.31 0.48 0.03
C THR A 35 2.74 -0.73 0.74
N VAL A 36 1.60 -0.55 1.41
CA VAL A 36 0.83 -1.65 2.02
C VAL A 36 -0.55 -1.65 1.38
N GLY A 37 -0.99 -2.81 0.91
CA GLY A 37 -2.25 -2.94 0.20
C GLY A 37 -2.73 -4.37 0.06
N VAL A 38 -3.91 -4.49 -0.52
CA VAL A 38 -4.56 -5.78 -0.80
C VAL A 38 -4.79 -5.88 -2.31
N LEU A 39 -4.48 -7.05 -2.84
CA LEU A 39 -4.80 -7.44 -4.21
C LEU A 39 -5.91 -8.49 -4.16
N MET A 40 -7.02 -8.20 -4.84
CA MET A 40 -8.12 -9.13 -5.01
C MET A 40 -7.80 -10.13 -6.13
N PRO A 41 -8.39 -11.34 -6.12
CA PRO A 41 -8.17 -12.34 -7.17
C PRO A 41 -8.38 -11.77 -8.57
N SER A 42 -7.28 -11.62 -9.32
CA SER A 42 -7.27 -11.03 -10.66
C SER A 42 -5.89 -11.16 -11.32
N THR A 43 -5.83 -10.99 -12.63
CA THR A 43 -4.57 -10.83 -13.38
C THR A 43 -4.34 -9.35 -13.61
N LEU A 44 -3.32 -8.80 -12.95
CA LEU A 44 -2.97 -7.37 -13.00
C LEU A 44 -1.59 -7.21 -13.63
N ASN A 45 -1.42 -6.21 -14.48
CA ASN A 45 -0.12 -5.85 -15.04
C ASN A 45 0.31 -4.49 -14.46
N PHE A 46 1.49 -4.46 -13.86
CA PHE A 46 2.13 -3.25 -13.35
C PHE A 46 3.37 -3.00 -14.21
N SER A 47 3.48 -1.79 -14.76
CA SER A 47 4.59 -1.36 -15.62
C SER A 47 5.32 -0.17 -15.03
#